data_AF-A0A9E3RYX0-F1
#
_entry.id   AF-A0A9E3RYX0-F1
#
_cell.length_a   1.000
_cell.length_b   1.000
_cell.length_c   1.000
_cell.angle_alpha   90.00
_cell.angle_beta   90.00
_cell.angle_gamma   90.00
#
_symmetry.space_group_name_H-M   'P 1'
#
loop_
_entity.id
_entity.type
_entity.pdbx_description
1 polymer ?
#
loop_
_entity_poly.entity_id
_entity_poly.type
_entity_poly.pdbx_seq_one_letter_code
_entity_poly.pdbx_strand_id
1 'polypeptide(L)'
;ALGIDSRFRWALLFGTFAALVVVALRAKFPYLGDPLAFYWAALEPAAHEAYEVRPIDKSSPVYGLATLLGKDIVQCDGSPQVRANGQMGYRILLRTVTNSFPRTDKPIPTVTHTDLVLFPLTTNVTAELENGIHWERFRVEKEVEAVYAGEGNGYHWFFRGPKYELGAMAQRMDLKYGRDGIALLTDKFLQARSDKARSNVLSLFSRGGDLAVPLLAREINEDRHDCRYDAIGVLAMIPGEQATHVLLDAHTKFDKAEVRKRVVCGIPRQGAKELYLDYLLTQTEGFRSIERVVGICIQFGWREAIPVLETLRRDPQTVYDYVEYCKAIRTLEGKPMPNTIVEAWKLPTREQRKNAILSAGDPEAAVWAAILQATQGNTKSNARPEDGVEIFRELSPDLVSRVLKDLATRTRDHGERNRIEGILRELEM
;
A
#
# COMPACT_ATOMS: atom_id res chain seq x y z
N ALA A 1 -2.81 -46.56 -33.45
CA ALA A 1 -4.04 -45.76 -33.28
C ALA A 1 -4.08 -45.25 -31.84
N LEU A 2 -3.42 -44.12 -31.57
CA LEU A 2 -3.32 -43.55 -30.22
C LEU A 2 -4.67 -42.87 -29.89
N GLY A 3 -5.35 -43.37 -28.86
CA GLY A 3 -6.63 -42.87 -28.36
C GLY A 3 -6.48 -41.50 -27.69
N ILE A 4 -6.20 -40.48 -28.49
CA ILE A 4 -6.12 -39.09 -28.05
C ILE A 4 -7.53 -38.49 -28.11
N ASP A 5 -7.98 -37.97 -26.96
CA ASP A 5 -9.25 -37.27 -26.76
C ASP A 5 -9.50 -36.23 -27.87
N SER A 6 -10.72 -36.21 -28.40
CA SER A 6 -11.14 -35.31 -29.48
C SER A 6 -10.99 -33.84 -29.08
N ARG A 7 -11.14 -33.49 -27.79
CA ARG A 7 -10.91 -32.13 -27.28
C ARG A 7 -9.45 -31.72 -27.38
N PHE A 8 -8.53 -32.65 -27.12
CA PHE A 8 -7.09 -32.40 -27.23
C PHE A 8 -6.66 -32.22 -28.69
N ARG A 9 -7.28 -32.94 -29.63
CA ARG A 9 -7.05 -32.76 -31.07
C ARG A 9 -7.49 -31.39 -31.57
N TRP A 10 -8.63 -30.89 -31.11
CA TRP A 10 -9.11 -29.55 -31.47
C TRP A 10 -8.23 -28.45 -30.90
N ALA A 11 -7.79 -28.57 -29.63
CA ALA A 11 -6.85 -27.64 -29.02
C ALA A 11 -5.51 -27.59 -29.78
N LEU A 12 -4.98 -28.74 -30.21
CA LEU A 12 -3.74 -28.81 -30.98
C LEU A 12 -3.90 -28.17 -32.38
N LEU A 13 -5.00 -28.45 -33.07
CA LEU A 13 -5.30 -27.87 -34.38
C LEU A 13 -5.47 -26.34 -34.31
N PHE A 14 -6.20 -25.85 -33.31
CA PHE A 14 -6.39 -24.41 -33.11
C PHE A 14 -5.09 -23.70 -32.72
N GLY A 15 -4.30 -24.29 -31.83
CA GLY A 15 -2.99 -23.75 -31.45
C GLY A 15 -2.02 -23.69 -32.63
N THR A 16 -2.01 -24.71 -33.48
CA THR A 16 -1.15 -24.75 -34.68
C THR A 16 -1.59 -23.71 -35.72
N PHE A 17 -2.90 -23.55 -35.94
CA PHE A 17 -3.45 -22.54 -36.85
C PHE A 17 -3.15 -21.11 -36.36
N ALA A 18 -3.34 -20.84 -35.07
CA ALA A 18 -3.05 -19.54 -34.49
C ALA A 18 -1.56 -19.18 -34.56
N ALA A 19 -0.66 -20.14 -34.31
CA ALA A 19 0.77 -19.94 -34.46
C ALA A 19 1.15 -19.56 -35.91
N LEU A 20 0.55 -20.21 -36.91
CA LEU A 20 0.77 -19.89 -38.32
C LEU A 20 0.25 -18.49 -38.70
N VAL A 21 -0.91 -18.09 -38.17
CA VAL A 21 -1.45 -16.74 -38.38
C VAL A 21 -0.56 -15.68 -37.74
N VAL A 22 0.00 -15.93 -36.56
CA VAL A 22 0.92 -15.00 -35.89
C VAL A 22 2.24 -14.87 -36.65
N VAL A 23 2.80 -15.96 -37.17
CA VAL A 23 3.99 -15.92 -38.03
C VAL A 23 3.71 -15.10 -39.30
N ALA A 24 2.55 -15.29 -39.93
CA ALA A 24 2.15 -14.54 -41.12
C ALA A 24 1.92 -13.04 -40.83
N LEU A 25 1.31 -12.70 -39.68
CA LEU A 25 1.09 -11.31 -39.28
C LEU A 25 2.40 -10.60 -38.90
N ARG A 26 3.35 -11.30 -38.25
CA ARG A 26 4.67 -10.75 -37.91
C ARG A 26 5.52 -10.47 -39.14
N ALA A 27 5.42 -11.32 -40.17
CA ALA A 27 6.06 -11.09 -41.46
C ALA A 27 5.49 -9.85 -42.19
N LYS A 28 4.21 -9.53 -41.97
CA LYS A 28 3.51 -8.43 -42.65
C LYS A 28 3.54 -7.11 -41.87
N PHE A 29 3.69 -7.15 -40.55
CA PHE A 29 3.63 -5.98 -39.65
C PHE A 29 4.66 -6.08 -38.50
N PRO A 30 5.95 -5.78 -38.76
CA PRO A 30 7.03 -5.98 -37.77
C PRO A 30 6.99 -5.03 -36.57
N TYR A 31 6.18 -3.98 -36.62
CA TYR A 31 6.04 -2.94 -35.57
C TYR A 31 4.96 -3.26 -34.54
N LEU A 32 4.10 -4.27 -34.79
CA LEU A 32 3.20 -4.78 -33.76
C LEU A 32 4.05 -5.54 -32.74
N GLY A 33 4.08 -5.09 -31.49
CA GLY A 33 4.70 -5.81 -30.38
C GLY A 33 4.20 -7.26 -30.31
N ASP A 34 4.96 -8.15 -29.68
CA ASP A 34 4.83 -9.60 -29.82
C ASP A 34 3.36 -10.09 -29.79
N PRO A 35 2.74 -10.43 -30.93
CA PRO A 35 1.34 -10.84 -30.98
C PRO A 35 1.09 -12.13 -30.21
N LEU A 36 2.14 -12.94 -29.97
CA LEU A 36 2.08 -14.09 -29.08
C LEU A 36 1.79 -13.66 -27.64
N ALA A 37 2.29 -12.51 -27.17
CA ALA A 37 1.99 -12.04 -25.82
C ALA A 37 0.49 -11.73 -25.64
N PHE A 38 -0.16 -11.18 -26.67
CA PHE A 38 -1.60 -10.91 -26.65
C PHE A 38 -2.43 -12.20 -26.74
N TYR A 39 -2.00 -13.15 -27.58
CA TYR A 39 -2.67 -14.45 -27.73
C TYR A 39 -2.49 -15.33 -26.48
N TRP A 40 -1.29 -15.33 -25.88
CA TRP A 40 -1.03 -15.97 -24.59
C TRP A 40 -1.83 -15.31 -23.46
N ALA A 41 -1.92 -13.98 -23.41
CA ALA A 41 -2.76 -13.29 -22.42
C ALA A 41 -4.26 -13.57 -22.61
N ALA A 42 -4.73 -13.85 -23.83
CA ALA A 42 -6.13 -14.20 -24.11
C ALA A 42 -6.44 -15.69 -23.87
N LEU A 43 -5.48 -16.58 -24.07
CA LEU A 43 -5.59 -18.01 -23.74
C LEU A 43 -5.28 -18.31 -22.28
N GLU A 44 -4.56 -17.43 -21.58
CA GLU A 44 -4.17 -17.63 -20.18
C GLU A 44 -5.37 -17.84 -19.25
N PRO A 45 -6.46 -17.06 -19.31
CA PRO A 45 -7.65 -17.32 -18.51
C PRO A 45 -8.26 -18.71 -18.78
N ALA A 46 -8.29 -19.15 -20.04
CA ALA A 46 -8.82 -20.46 -20.43
C ALA A 46 -7.89 -21.62 -20.04
N ALA A 47 -6.57 -21.41 -20.02
CA ALA A 47 -5.59 -22.36 -19.50
C ALA A 47 -5.55 -22.36 -17.96
N HIS A 48 -5.90 -21.25 -17.31
CA HIS A 48 -6.08 -21.13 -15.86
C HIS A 48 -7.33 -21.86 -15.35
N GLU A 49 -8.29 -22.17 -16.22
CA GLU A 49 -9.51 -22.93 -15.89
C GLU A 49 -9.40 -24.43 -16.21
N ALA A 50 -8.31 -24.89 -16.82
CA ALA A 50 -8.09 -26.30 -17.15
C ALA A 50 -7.53 -27.14 -15.96
N TYR A 51 -7.71 -26.67 -14.73
CA TYR A 51 -7.51 -27.51 -13.55
C TYR A 51 -8.81 -28.30 -13.31
N GLU A 52 -8.68 -29.56 -12.93
CA GLU A 52 -9.82 -30.33 -12.42
C GLU A 52 -10.17 -29.73 -11.06
N VAL A 53 -10.96 -28.65 -11.06
CA VAL A 53 -11.37 -27.95 -9.84
C VAL A 53 -12.22 -28.91 -9.05
N ARG A 54 -11.60 -29.53 -8.05
CA ARG A 54 -12.33 -30.37 -7.10
C ARG A 54 -13.31 -29.49 -6.33
N PRO A 55 -14.53 -29.98 -6.06
CA PRO A 55 -15.52 -29.20 -5.34
C PRO A 55 -15.00 -28.80 -3.96
N ILE A 56 -15.24 -27.55 -3.57
CA ILE A 56 -14.93 -27.03 -2.24
C ILE A 56 -15.92 -27.67 -1.26
N ASP A 57 -15.43 -28.57 -0.41
CA ASP A 57 -16.27 -29.19 0.61
C ASP A 57 -16.31 -28.33 1.87
N LYS A 58 -17.42 -27.62 2.08
CA LYS A 58 -17.64 -26.77 3.25
C LYS A 58 -17.87 -27.55 4.54
N SER A 59 -18.14 -28.86 4.46
CA SER A 59 -18.25 -29.74 5.63
C SER A 59 -16.89 -30.19 6.16
N SER A 60 -15.81 -29.92 5.42
CA SER A 60 -14.45 -30.24 5.83
C SER A 60 -14.10 -29.62 7.19
N PRO A 61 -13.48 -30.37 8.12
CA PRO A 61 -13.03 -29.82 9.40
C PRO A 61 -11.96 -28.73 9.24
N VAL A 62 -11.28 -28.67 8.08
CA VAL A 62 -10.26 -27.65 7.78
C VAL A 62 -10.80 -26.47 6.98
N TYR A 63 -12.09 -26.48 6.56
CA TYR A 63 -12.68 -25.37 5.81
C TYR A 63 -12.69 -24.07 6.60
N GLY A 64 -13.04 -24.14 7.90
CA GLY A 64 -12.99 -22.97 8.80
C GLY A 64 -11.58 -22.41 8.96
N LEU A 65 -10.54 -23.25 8.85
CA LEU A 65 -9.15 -22.80 8.89
C LEU A 65 -8.74 -22.11 7.58
N ALA A 66 -9.22 -22.61 6.44
CA ALA A 66 -8.99 -22.00 5.14
C ALA A 66 -9.60 -20.60 5.03
N THR A 67 -10.79 -20.37 5.58
CA THR A 67 -11.45 -19.06 5.54
C THR A 67 -10.73 -18.01 6.39
N LEU A 68 -10.14 -18.42 7.52
CA LEU A 68 -9.31 -17.53 8.36
C LEU A 68 -8.10 -16.98 7.62
N LEU A 69 -7.59 -17.68 6.59
CA LEU A 69 -6.46 -17.22 5.79
C LEU A 69 -6.82 -16.06 4.84
N GLY A 70 -8.10 -15.70 4.68
CA GLY A 70 -8.52 -14.51 3.93
C GLY A 70 -8.11 -14.52 2.46
N LYS A 71 -8.01 -15.71 1.87
CA LYS A 71 -7.66 -15.96 0.47
C LYS A 71 -8.81 -16.68 -0.25
N ASP A 72 -8.82 -16.61 -1.57
CA ASP A 72 -9.77 -17.37 -2.38
C ASP A 72 -9.47 -18.87 -2.20
N ILE A 73 -10.44 -19.64 -1.71
CA ILE A 73 -10.33 -21.09 -1.63
C ILE A 73 -10.64 -21.66 -3.00
N VAL A 74 -9.69 -22.38 -3.60
CA VAL A 74 -9.85 -23.07 -4.89
C VAL A 74 -10.24 -24.53 -4.66
N GLN A 75 -9.65 -25.16 -3.64
CA GLN A 75 -9.95 -26.53 -3.24
C GLN A 75 -9.86 -26.65 -1.72
N CYS A 76 -10.74 -27.46 -1.14
CA CYS A 76 -10.69 -27.88 0.25
C CYS A 76 -11.26 -29.29 0.35
N ASP A 77 -10.43 -30.25 0.75
CA ASP A 77 -10.85 -31.65 0.81
C ASP A 77 -11.87 -31.88 1.93
N GLY A 78 -12.99 -32.53 1.62
CA GLY A 78 -14.02 -32.93 2.61
C GLY A 78 -13.59 -34.03 3.59
N SER A 79 -12.65 -34.86 3.15
CA SER A 79 -12.07 -35.96 3.92
C SER A 79 -10.55 -36.01 3.65
N PRO A 80 -9.74 -36.68 4.49
CA PRO A 80 -8.31 -36.81 4.22
C PRO A 80 -8.05 -37.55 2.90
N GLN A 81 -7.39 -36.90 1.94
CA GLN A 81 -7.07 -37.49 0.62
C GLN A 81 -5.57 -37.56 0.34
N VAL A 82 -4.74 -36.78 1.05
CA VAL A 82 -3.29 -36.77 0.84
C VAL A 82 -2.66 -37.90 1.63
N ARG A 83 -2.06 -38.87 0.93
CA ARG A 83 -1.33 -39.97 1.57
C ARG A 83 0.17 -39.71 1.51
N ALA A 84 0.83 -39.71 2.68
CA ALA A 84 2.28 -39.62 2.79
C ALA A 84 2.75 -40.48 3.97
N ASN A 85 3.76 -41.33 3.75
CA ASN A 85 4.29 -42.27 4.75
C ASN A 85 3.22 -43.06 5.54
N GLY A 86 2.17 -43.55 4.85
CA GLY A 86 1.06 -44.29 5.46
C GLY A 86 0.07 -43.44 6.27
N GLN A 87 0.32 -42.13 6.40
CA GLN A 87 -0.56 -41.17 7.07
C GLN A 87 -1.50 -40.52 6.06
N MET A 88 -2.65 -40.05 6.55
CA MET A 88 -3.66 -39.37 5.75
C MET A 88 -3.83 -37.92 6.22
N GLY A 89 -3.81 -36.99 5.27
CA GLY A 89 -3.94 -35.56 5.51
C GLY A 89 -4.97 -34.90 4.59
N TYR A 90 -5.35 -33.68 4.94
CA TYR A 90 -6.24 -32.81 4.16
C TYR A 90 -5.43 -31.90 3.26
N ARG A 91 -5.92 -31.60 2.05
CA ARG A 91 -5.39 -30.54 1.20
C ARG A 91 -6.31 -29.31 1.20
N ILE A 92 -5.68 -28.14 1.19
CA ILE A 92 -6.31 -26.85 0.94
C ILE A 92 -5.49 -26.13 -0.13
N LEU A 93 -6.15 -25.71 -1.21
CA LEU A 93 -5.55 -24.87 -2.25
C LEU A 93 -6.13 -23.48 -2.17
N LEU A 94 -5.25 -22.49 -2.04
CA LEU A 94 -5.61 -21.08 -1.97
C LEU A 94 -5.07 -20.33 -3.18
N ARG A 95 -5.80 -19.31 -3.61
CA ARG A 95 -5.42 -18.38 -4.68
C ARG A 95 -5.37 -16.96 -4.15
N THR A 96 -4.34 -16.24 -4.57
CA THR A 96 -4.19 -14.80 -4.35
C THR A 96 -4.06 -14.13 -5.71
N VAL A 97 -4.93 -13.16 -5.97
CA VAL A 97 -4.87 -12.34 -7.17
C VAL A 97 -4.33 -10.97 -6.75
N THR A 98 -3.12 -10.64 -7.20
CA THR A 98 -2.53 -9.33 -6.96
C THR A 98 -2.60 -8.50 -8.23
N ASN A 99 -3.34 -7.40 -8.17
CA ASN A 99 -3.29 -6.37 -9.19
C ASN A 99 -1.97 -5.61 -8.99
N SER A 100 -1.05 -5.72 -9.95
CA SER A 100 0.14 -4.88 -9.96
C SER A 100 -0.26 -3.40 -10.04
N PHE A 101 0.43 -2.53 -9.30
CA PHE A 101 0.15 -1.09 -9.27
C PHE A 101 0.07 -0.50 -10.69
N PRO A 102 -0.78 0.52 -10.93
CA PRO A 102 -1.12 1.00 -12.26
C PRO A 102 0.06 1.79 -12.84
N ARG A 103 1.02 1.08 -13.45
CA ARG A 103 2.04 1.68 -14.30
C ARG A 103 1.78 1.43 -15.79
N THR A 104 0.79 0.61 -16.12
CA THR A 104 0.34 0.35 -17.49
C THR A 104 -1.18 0.39 -17.55
N ASP A 105 -1.75 0.83 -18.68
CA ASP A 105 -3.19 1.07 -18.86
C ASP A 105 -4.06 -0.19 -18.72
N LYS A 106 -3.46 -1.38 -18.58
CA LYS A 106 -4.10 -2.66 -18.25
C LYS A 106 -3.14 -3.53 -17.44
N PRO A 107 -3.14 -3.46 -16.09
CA PRO A 107 -2.31 -4.36 -15.30
C PRO A 107 -2.83 -5.79 -15.46
N ILE A 108 -1.96 -6.70 -15.92
CA ILE A 108 -2.25 -8.14 -15.90
C ILE A 108 -2.21 -8.57 -14.43
N PRO A 109 -3.30 -9.14 -13.89
CA PRO A 109 -3.31 -9.61 -12.51
C PRO A 109 -2.32 -10.78 -12.36
N THR A 110 -1.40 -10.67 -11.41
CA THR A 110 -0.53 -11.79 -11.06
C THR A 110 -1.31 -12.74 -10.17
N VAL A 111 -1.43 -14.00 -10.58
CA VAL A 111 -2.10 -15.05 -9.81
C VAL A 111 -1.06 -15.92 -9.12
N THR A 112 -1.21 -16.10 -7.81
CA THR A 112 -0.32 -16.93 -6.99
C THR A 112 -1.13 -17.99 -6.26
N HIS A 113 -0.64 -19.23 -6.24
CA HIS A 113 -1.28 -20.35 -5.54
C HIS A 113 -0.47 -20.74 -4.30
N THR A 114 -1.18 -21.17 -3.26
CA THR A 114 -0.63 -21.75 -2.04
C THR A 114 -1.28 -23.11 -1.80
N ASP A 115 -0.49 -24.17 -1.81
CA ASP A 115 -0.92 -25.55 -1.50
C ASP A 115 -0.58 -25.83 -0.03
N LEU A 116 -1.57 -26.22 0.75
CA LEU A 116 -1.43 -26.57 2.15
C LEU A 116 -1.84 -28.02 2.35
N VAL A 117 -1.03 -28.76 3.10
CA VAL A 117 -1.34 -30.13 3.50
C VAL A 117 -1.31 -30.20 5.03
N LEU A 118 -2.41 -30.68 5.61
CA LEU A 118 -2.62 -30.72 7.05
C LEU A 118 -2.75 -32.18 7.51
N PHE A 119 -1.89 -32.60 8.44
CA PHE A 119 -1.99 -33.91 9.10
C PHE A 119 -2.43 -33.72 10.56
N PRO A 120 -3.25 -34.60 11.15
CA PRO A 120 -3.61 -34.51 12.57
C PRO A 120 -2.37 -34.54 13.49
N LEU A 121 -2.41 -33.88 14.65
CA LEU A 121 -1.28 -33.87 15.62
C LEU A 121 -0.85 -35.24 16.13
N THR A 122 -1.68 -36.27 15.96
CA THR A 122 -1.31 -37.65 16.29
C THR A 122 -0.30 -38.25 15.30
N THR A 123 -0.05 -37.57 14.17
CA THR A 123 0.89 -38.00 13.14
C THR A 123 2.32 -37.64 13.53
N ASN A 124 3.23 -38.61 13.47
CA ASN A 124 4.65 -38.34 13.71
C ASN A 124 5.27 -37.62 12.50
N VAL A 125 5.77 -36.39 12.71
CA VAL A 125 6.44 -35.62 11.65
C VAL A 125 7.87 -36.11 11.47
N THR A 126 8.12 -36.77 10.34
CA THR A 126 9.45 -37.25 9.93
C THR A 126 9.85 -36.66 8.58
N ALA A 127 11.14 -36.67 8.26
CA ALA A 127 11.62 -36.27 6.94
C ALA A 127 10.99 -37.11 5.80
N GLU A 128 10.64 -38.36 6.06
CA GLU A 128 9.94 -39.23 5.11
C GLU A 128 8.50 -38.79 4.87
N LEU A 129 7.81 -38.32 5.92
CA LEU A 129 6.48 -37.73 5.77
C LEU A 129 6.57 -36.48 4.88
N GLU A 130 7.47 -35.56 5.21
CA GLU A 130 7.70 -34.32 4.44
C GLU A 130 8.00 -34.59 2.97
N ASN A 131 8.96 -35.47 2.70
CA ASN A 131 9.36 -35.83 1.34
C ASN A 131 8.30 -36.66 0.60
N GLY A 132 7.41 -37.34 1.33
CA GLY A 132 6.32 -38.15 0.80
C GLY A 132 5.10 -37.35 0.35
N ILE A 133 5.00 -36.06 0.67
CA ILE A 133 3.87 -35.22 0.26
C ILE A 133 3.94 -34.97 -1.26
N HIS A 134 2.98 -35.53 -1.99
CA HIS A 134 2.84 -35.26 -3.42
C HIS A 134 2.11 -33.92 -3.64
N TRP A 135 2.89 -32.87 -3.85
CA TRP A 135 2.39 -31.52 -4.13
C TRP A 135 1.74 -31.40 -5.51
N GLU A 136 0.66 -30.63 -5.60
CA GLU A 136 0.07 -30.34 -6.90
C GLU A 136 0.94 -29.36 -7.70
N ARG A 137 1.05 -29.61 -9.00
CA ARG A 137 1.85 -28.76 -9.90
C ARG A 137 0.99 -27.61 -10.40
N PHE A 138 1.01 -26.50 -9.67
CA PHE A 138 0.40 -25.26 -10.13
C PHE A 138 1.43 -24.39 -10.85
N ARG A 139 0.96 -23.62 -11.84
CA ARG A 139 1.76 -22.53 -12.42
C ARG A 139 1.91 -21.46 -11.34
N VAL A 140 3.12 -21.34 -10.81
CA VAL A 140 3.48 -20.28 -9.87
C VAL A 140 4.57 -19.47 -10.54
N GLU A 141 4.30 -18.18 -10.79
CA GLU A 141 5.25 -17.27 -11.42
C GLU A 141 6.49 -16.99 -10.55
N LYS A 142 6.46 -17.41 -9.28
CA LYS A 142 7.47 -17.14 -8.27
C LYS A 142 8.06 -18.44 -7.74
N GLU A 143 9.28 -18.37 -7.25
CA GLU A 143 9.92 -19.46 -6.51
C GLU A 143 9.02 -19.94 -5.36
N VAL A 144 8.64 -21.20 -5.42
CA VAL A 144 7.90 -21.91 -4.37
C VAL A 144 8.82 -22.78 -3.56
N GLU A 145 8.54 -22.89 -2.27
CA GLU A 145 9.23 -23.81 -1.38
C GLU A 145 8.21 -24.65 -0.64
N ALA A 146 8.48 -25.96 -0.52
CA ALA A 146 7.72 -26.87 0.32
C ALA A 146 8.42 -26.97 1.68
N VAL A 147 7.72 -26.66 2.77
CA VAL A 147 8.28 -26.66 4.12
C VAL A 147 7.24 -27.08 5.16
N TYR A 148 7.71 -27.60 6.29
CA TYR A 148 6.92 -27.69 7.50
C TYR A 148 6.72 -26.29 8.10
N ALA A 149 5.47 -25.84 8.11
CA ALA A 149 5.06 -24.52 8.58
C ALA A 149 4.81 -24.46 10.09
N GLY A 150 4.73 -25.62 10.75
CA GLY A 150 4.55 -25.74 12.19
C GLY A 150 3.27 -26.46 12.56
N GLU A 151 2.96 -26.44 13.85
CA GLU A 151 1.76 -27.06 14.41
C GLU A 151 0.82 -26.00 14.99
N GLY A 152 -0.49 -26.26 14.87
CA GLY A 152 -1.53 -25.39 15.40
C GLY A 152 -2.91 -25.85 14.97
N ASN A 153 -3.94 -25.44 15.71
CA ASN A 153 -5.34 -25.75 15.41
C ASN A 153 -5.65 -27.26 15.25
N GLY A 154 -4.89 -28.12 15.94
CA GLY A 154 -5.08 -29.58 15.86
C GLY A 154 -4.35 -30.28 14.71
N TYR A 155 -3.50 -29.57 13.97
CA TYR A 155 -2.79 -30.13 12.80
C TYR A 155 -1.30 -29.76 12.77
N HIS A 156 -0.53 -30.63 12.11
CA HIS A 156 0.77 -30.33 11.49
C HIS A 156 0.53 -29.72 10.11
N TRP A 157 1.07 -28.54 9.87
CA TRP A 157 0.89 -27.78 8.65
C TRP A 157 2.11 -27.87 7.76
N PHE A 158 1.90 -28.33 6.53
CA PHE A 158 2.89 -28.29 5.46
C PHE A 158 2.43 -27.26 4.43
N PHE A 159 3.36 -26.43 4.00
CA PHE A 159 3.11 -25.32 3.09
C PHE A 159 3.94 -25.50 1.84
N ARG A 160 3.32 -25.31 0.67
CA ARG A 160 4.02 -25.05 -0.59
C ARG A 160 3.48 -23.82 -1.27
N GLY A 161 4.32 -22.81 -1.35
CA GLY A 161 3.98 -21.53 -1.95
C GLY A 161 5.15 -20.55 -1.90
N PRO A 162 4.90 -19.27 -2.17
CA PRO A 162 5.95 -18.25 -2.08
C PRO A 162 6.45 -18.09 -0.63
N LYS A 163 7.77 -18.09 -0.43
CA LYS A 163 8.39 -18.04 0.90
C LYS A 163 7.88 -16.90 1.79
N TYR A 164 7.57 -15.74 1.21
CA TYR A 164 7.09 -14.56 1.93
C TYR A 164 5.66 -14.68 2.48
N GLU A 165 4.91 -15.69 2.07
CA GLU A 165 3.57 -15.95 2.60
C GLU A 165 3.59 -16.86 3.81
N LEU A 166 4.65 -17.66 3.97
CA LEU A 166 4.79 -18.59 5.09
C LEU A 166 4.69 -17.86 6.43
N GLY A 167 5.47 -16.79 6.62
CA GLY A 167 5.49 -16.05 7.89
C GLY A 167 4.12 -15.44 8.24
N ALA A 168 3.49 -14.76 7.26
CA ALA A 168 2.16 -14.17 7.47
C ALA A 168 1.08 -15.23 7.75
N MET A 169 1.17 -16.38 7.10
CA MET A 169 0.26 -17.51 7.32
C MET A 169 0.49 -18.13 8.70
N ALA A 170 1.75 -18.45 9.04
CA ALA A 170 2.11 -19.05 10.32
C ALA A 170 1.68 -18.15 11.48
N GLN A 171 1.91 -16.84 11.39
CA GLN A 171 1.45 -15.86 12.37
C GLN A 171 -0.08 -15.84 12.47
N ARG A 172 -0.80 -15.80 11.34
CA ARG A 172 -2.27 -15.74 11.34
C ARG A 172 -2.92 -17.00 11.93
N MET A 173 -2.26 -18.14 11.79
CA MET A 173 -2.73 -19.42 12.31
C MET A 173 -2.13 -19.79 13.68
N ASP A 174 -1.32 -18.91 14.27
CA ASP A 174 -0.57 -19.14 15.53
C ASP A 174 0.22 -20.46 15.52
N LEU A 175 0.94 -20.73 14.42
CA LEU A 175 1.71 -21.97 14.27
C LEU A 175 3.02 -21.93 15.06
N LYS A 176 3.36 -23.06 15.69
CA LYS A 176 4.56 -23.24 16.52
C LYS A 176 5.51 -24.27 15.92
N TYR A 177 6.79 -24.17 16.29
CA TYR A 177 7.86 -25.11 15.92
C TYR A 177 8.10 -25.32 14.41
N GLY A 178 7.45 -24.52 13.56
CA GLY A 178 7.67 -24.51 12.13
C GLY A 178 8.95 -23.80 11.74
N ARG A 179 9.29 -23.87 10.45
CA ARG A 179 10.42 -23.11 9.91
C ARG A 179 10.14 -21.61 10.01
N ASP A 180 11.09 -20.86 10.56
CA ASP A 180 10.97 -19.41 10.68
C ASP A 180 10.94 -18.76 9.29
N GLY A 181 9.83 -18.08 8.98
CA GLY A 181 9.67 -17.35 7.72
C GLY A 181 10.70 -16.24 7.55
N ILE A 182 11.18 -15.63 8.63
CA ILE A 182 12.23 -14.61 8.58
C ILE A 182 13.58 -15.22 8.28
N ALA A 183 13.91 -16.38 8.85
CA ALA A 183 15.09 -17.13 8.46
C ALA A 183 15.09 -17.50 6.97
N LEU A 184 13.96 -17.94 6.42
CA LEU A 184 13.84 -18.22 4.98
C LEU A 184 14.05 -16.99 4.08
N LEU A 185 13.48 -15.85 4.49
CA LEU A 185 13.70 -14.58 3.78
C LEU A 185 15.16 -14.14 3.90
N THR A 186 15.78 -14.34 5.06
CA THR A 186 17.19 -14.06 5.33
C THR A 186 18.10 -14.88 4.40
N ASP A 187 17.88 -16.19 4.31
CA ASP A 187 18.66 -17.06 3.43
C ASP A 187 18.56 -16.59 1.97
N LYS A 188 17.33 -16.28 1.51
CA LYS A 188 17.11 -15.79 0.15
C LYS A 188 17.77 -14.43 -0.09
N PHE A 189 17.72 -13.56 0.90
CA PHE A 189 18.37 -12.25 0.84
C PHE A 189 19.89 -12.40 0.72
N LEU A 190 20.50 -13.28 1.50
CA LEU A 190 21.94 -13.56 1.45
C LEU A 190 22.37 -14.25 0.15
N GLN A 191 21.50 -15.05 -0.47
CA GLN A 191 21.75 -15.74 -1.74
C GLN A 191 21.51 -14.85 -2.98
N ALA A 192 20.89 -13.68 -2.82
CA ALA A 192 20.54 -12.81 -3.93
C ALA A 192 21.79 -12.25 -4.61
N ARG A 193 21.92 -12.50 -5.92
CA ARG A 193 23.12 -12.15 -6.72
C ARG A 193 23.13 -10.72 -7.28
N SER A 194 22.07 -9.94 -7.05
CA SER A 194 21.98 -8.56 -7.52
C SER A 194 21.22 -7.67 -6.53
N ASP A 195 21.50 -6.37 -6.54
CA ASP A 195 20.83 -5.41 -5.66
C ASP A 195 19.33 -5.35 -5.93
N LYS A 196 18.92 -5.52 -7.20
CA LYS A 196 17.50 -5.64 -7.56
C LYS A 196 16.85 -6.86 -6.91
N ALA A 197 17.53 -8.02 -6.90
CA ALA A 197 17.03 -9.21 -6.24
C ALA A 197 16.97 -9.03 -4.71
N ARG A 198 17.99 -8.39 -4.12
CA ARG A 198 18.02 -8.02 -2.69
C ARG A 198 16.87 -7.09 -2.32
N SER A 199 16.69 -5.99 -3.05
CA SER A 199 15.61 -5.00 -2.84
C SER A 199 14.22 -5.65 -2.94
N ASN A 200 14.00 -6.53 -3.93
CA ASN A 200 12.76 -7.30 -4.03
C ASN A 200 12.49 -8.16 -2.78
N VAL A 201 13.53 -8.79 -2.21
CA VAL A 201 13.40 -9.59 -0.99
C VAL A 201 13.21 -8.69 0.24
N LEU A 202 13.91 -7.55 0.32
CA LEU A 202 13.78 -6.57 1.42
C LEU A 202 12.33 -6.18 1.67
N SER A 203 11.59 -5.88 0.59
CA SER A 203 10.17 -5.49 0.69
C SER A 203 9.30 -6.48 1.49
N LEU A 204 9.68 -7.75 1.51
CA LEU A 204 8.94 -8.85 2.12
C LEU A 204 9.16 -8.91 3.64
N PHE A 205 10.25 -8.34 4.16
CA PHE A 205 10.54 -8.31 5.60
C PHE A 205 9.58 -7.42 6.40
N SER A 206 8.86 -6.48 5.76
CA SER A 206 7.81 -5.69 6.42
C SER A 206 6.74 -6.55 7.10
N ARG A 207 6.51 -7.77 6.59
CA ARG A 207 5.55 -8.74 7.14
C ARG A 207 6.07 -9.50 8.37
N GLY A 208 7.38 -9.42 8.63
CA GLY A 208 8.03 -10.05 9.77
C GLY A 208 7.84 -9.35 11.10
N GLY A 209 7.33 -8.11 11.09
CA GLY A 209 7.24 -7.28 12.29
C GLY A 209 8.60 -7.12 12.97
N ASP A 210 8.59 -7.16 14.31
CA ASP A 210 9.78 -6.94 15.13
C ASP A 210 10.91 -7.96 14.86
N LEU A 211 10.58 -9.18 14.43
CA LEU A 211 11.57 -10.22 14.11
C LEU A 211 12.49 -9.82 12.95
N ALA A 212 12.02 -8.95 12.05
CA ALA A 212 12.82 -8.46 10.92
C ALA A 212 13.79 -7.33 11.31
N VAL A 213 13.55 -6.65 12.44
CA VAL A 213 14.26 -5.41 12.80
C VAL A 213 15.77 -5.62 12.95
N PRO A 214 16.30 -6.67 13.61
CA PRO A 214 17.75 -6.88 13.73
C PRO A 214 18.44 -7.04 12.36
N LEU A 215 17.80 -7.73 11.43
CA LEU A 215 18.35 -7.92 10.08
C LEU A 215 18.34 -6.62 9.29
N LEU A 216 17.23 -5.88 9.32
CA LEU A 216 17.13 -4.59 8.63
C LEU A 216 18.12 -3.58 9.22
N ALA A 217 18.29 -3.56 10.55
CA ALA A 217 19.28 -2.72 11.21
C ALA A 217 20.72 -3.06 10.76
N ARG A 218 21.03 -4.35 10.61
CA ARG A 218 22.32 -4.77 10.04
C ARG A 218 22.50 -4.24 8.62
N GLU A 219 21.50 -4.46 7.75
CA GLU A 219 21.55 -4.01 6.35
C GLU A 219 21.73 -2.49 6.22
N ILE A 220 21.05 -1.73 7.06
CA ILE A 220 21.16 -0.26 7.07
C ILE A 220 22.60 0.19 7.35
N ASN A 221 23.28 -0.54 8.23
CA ASN A 221 24.65 -0.23 8.65
C ASN A 221 25.73 -0.90 7.77
N GLU A 222 25.38 -1.72 6.78
CA GLU A 222 26.35 -2.22 5.81
C GLU A 222 26.86 -1.06 4.92
N ASP A 223 28.13 -1.14 4.48
CA ASP A 223 28.78 -0.13 3.62
C ASP A 223 28.18 -0.02 2.20
N ARG A 224 27.12 -0.77 1.90
CA ARG A 224 26.45 -0.79 0.61
C ARG A 224 25.32 0.24 0.58
N HIS A 225 25.52 1.30 -0.20
CA HIS A 225 24.57 2.40 -0.31
C HIS A 225 23.21 1.99 -0.93
N ASP A 226 23.21 1.07 -1.91
CA ASP A 226 22.05 0.85 -2.78
C ASP A 226 20.84 0.20 -2.11
N CYS A 227 21.06 -0.69 -1.12
CA CYS A 227 19.99 -1.35 -0.39
C CYS A 227 19.60 -0.63 0.91
N ARG A 228 20.43 0.32 1.39
CA ARG A 228 20.23 0.99 2.70
C ARG A 228 18.89 1.71 2.80
N TYR A 229 18.57 2.57 1.85
CA TYR A 229 17.33 3.34 1.91
C TYR A 229 16.08 2.50 1.61
N ASP A 230 16.24 1.38 0.91
CA ASP A 230 15.18 0.40 0.77
C ASP A 230 14.92 -0.31 2.10
N ALA A 231 15.97 -0.72 2.83
CA ALA A 231 15.84 -1.27 4.17
C ALA A 231 15.22 -0.26 5.16
N ILE A 232 15.61 1.01 5.11
CA ILE A 232 14.96 2.09 5.90
C ILE A 232 13.47 2.19 5.53
N GLY A 233 13.13 2.16 4.23
CA GLY A 233 11.75 2.21 3.78
C GLY A 233 10.92 1.02 4.28
N VAL A 234 11.48 -0.18 4.27
CA VAL A 234 10.83 -1.39 4.81
C VAL A 234 10.67 -1.30 6.32
N LEU A 235 11.71 -0.86 7.03
CA LEU A 235 11.66 -0.65 8.47
C LEU A 235 10.63 0.42 8.86
N ALA A 236 10.45 1.44 8.02
CA ALA A 236 9.40 2.44 8.17
C ALA A 236 7.97 1.86 8.03
N MET A 237 7.81 0.64 7.53
CA MET A 237 6.53 -0.10 7.50
C MET A 237 6.34 -1.07 8.68
N ILE A 238 7.34 -1.22 9.55
CA ILE A 238 7.27 -2.09 10.73
C ILE A 238 6.91 -1.22 11.95
N PRO A 239 5.79 -1.50 12.66
CA PRO A 239 5.47 -0.82 13.91
C PRO A 239 6.44 -1.26 15.02
N GLY A 240 6.52 -0.51 16.10
CA GLY A 240 7.30 -0.90 17.29
C GLY A 240 8.40 0.08 17.67
N GLU A 241 8.79 0.04 18.94
CA GLU A 241 9.80 0.92 19.54
C GLU A 241 11.20 0.62 18.99
N GLN A 242 11.54 -0.66 18.83
CA GLN A 242 12.85 -1.06 18.30
C GLN A 242 13.06 -0.55 16.86
N ALA A 243 12.04 -0.71 15.99
CA ALA A 243 12.10 -0.16 14.63
C ALA A 243 12.23 1.37 14.66
N THR A 244 11.53 2.03 15.58
CA THR A 244 11.60 3.49 15.76
C THR A 244 13.01 3.94 16.15
N HIS A 245 13.66 3.27 17.11
CA HIS A 245 15.05 3.57 17.50
C HIS A 245 16.03 3.44 16.35
N VAL A 246 15.92 2.37 15.55
CA VAL A 246 16.81 2.17 14.40
C VAL A 246 16.59 3.25 13.32
N LEU A 247 15.35 3.70 13.10
CA LEU A 247 15.07 4.81 12.17
C LEU A 247 15.62 6.14 12.67
N LEU A 248 15.54 6.41 13.97
CA LEU A 248 16.13 7.60 14.59
C LEU A 248 17.67 7.58 14.49
N ASP A 249 18.29 6.43 14.78
CA ASP A 249 19.73 6.24 14.60
C ASP A 249 20.15 6.47 13.14
N ALA A 250 19.42 5.90 12.19
CA ALA A 250 19.65 6.12 10.76
C ALA A 250 19.53 7.61 10.37
N HIS A 251 18.57 8.33 10.95
CA HIS A 251 18.39 9.76 10.73
C HIS A 251 19.57 10.61 11.25
N THR A 252 20.32 10.13 12.25
CA THR A 252 21.52 10.82 12.72
C THR A 252 22.77 10.49 11.91
N LYS A 253 22.87 9.26 11.37
CA LYS A 253 24.09 8.74 10.73
C LYS A 253 24.17 8.97 9.22
N PHE A 254 23.04 9.00 8.54
CA PHE A 254 23.00 9.00 7.08
C PHE A 254 22.38 10.29 6.52
N ASP A 255 22.23 10.36 5.20
CA ASP A 255 21.59 11.49 4.54
C ASP A 255 20.18 11.69 5.08
N LYS A 256 20.02 12.77 5.86
CA LYS A 256 18.76 13.09 6.52
C LYS A 256 17.62 13.21 5.51
N ALA A 257 17.85 13.78 4.32
CA ALA A 257 16.81 13.99 3.32
C ALA A 257 16.23 12.65 2.82
N GLU A 258 17.09 11.70 2.48
CA GLU A 258 16.65 10.37 2.04
C GLU A 258 16.03 9.55 3.18
N VAL A 259 16.59 9.60 4.40
CA VAL A 259 15.98 8.93 5.56
C VAL A 259 14.57 9.47 5.82
N ARG A 260 14.44 10.80 5.89
CA ARG A 260 13.17 11.50 6.13
C ARG A 260 12.10 11.12 5.11
N LYS A 261 12.46 11.13 3.82
CA LYS A 261 11.60 10.72 2.71
C LYS A 261 11.05 9.31 2.88
N ARG A 262 11.87 8.37 3.34
CA ARG A 262 11.45 6.97 3.57
C ARG A 262 10.56 6.84 4.82
N VAL A 263 10.92 7.51 5.91
CA VAL A 263 10.19 7.44 7.19
C VAL A 263 8.80 8.06 7.09
N VAL A 264 8.67 9.22 6.45
CA VAL A 264 7.39 9.92 6.31
C VAL A 264 6.37 9.10 5.51
N CYS A 265 6.82 8.34 4.51
CA CYS A 265 5.96 7.43 3.76
C CYS A 265 5.51 6.19 4.55
N GLY A 266 6.14 5.91 5.69
CA GLY A 266 5.84 4.77 6.55
C GLY A 266 4.71 5.00 7.57
N ILE A 267 4.62 4.10 8.55
CA ILE A 267 3.65 4.18 9.65
C ILE A 267 3.95 5.41 10.54
N PRO A 268 2.95 6.23 10.93
CA PRO A 268 3.14 7.30 11.91
C PRO A 268 3.69 6.78 13.25
N ARG A 269 4.72 7.45 13.80
CA ARG A 269 5.39 7.02 15.04
C ARG A 269 5.42 8.13 16.08
N GLN A 270 4.83 7.86 17.25
CA GLN A 270 4.87 8.83 18.35
C GLN A 270 6.30 9.10 18.84
N GLY A 271 7.14 8.06 18.89
CA GLY A 271 8.54 8.16 19.33
C GLY A 271 9.48 8.86 18.34
N ALA A 272 9.03 9.20 17.12
CA ALA A 272 9.87 9.82 16.10
C ALA A 272 9.60 11.32 15.90
N LYS A 273 9.05 12.00 16.92
CA LYS A 273 8.65 13.43 16.88
C LYS A 273 9.71 14.32 16.25
N GLU A 274 10.96 14.23 16.71
CA GLU A 274 12.06 15.08 16.24
C GLU A 274 12.31 14.96 14.74
N LEU A 275 12.23 13.74 14.19
CA LEU A 275 12.40 13.49 12.76
C LEU A 275 11.29 14.17 11.94
N TYR A 276 10.04 14.12 12.41
CA TYR A 276 8.92 14.78 11.73
C TYR A 276 9.01 16.31 11.83
N LEU A 277 9.47 16.85 12.95
CA LEU A 277 9.70 18.30 13.08
C LEU A 277 10.86 18.77 12.19
N ASP A 278 11.95 18.00 12.12
CA ASP A 278 13.07 18.24 11.21
C ASP A 278 12.62 18.19 9.74
N TYR A 279 11.68 17.30 9.41
CA TYR A 279 11.06 17.25 8.08
C TYR A 279 10.32 18.56 7.75
N LEU A 280 9.48 19.06 8.66
CA LEU A 280 8.75 20.30 8.44
C LEU A 280 9.69 21.49 8.27
N LEU A 281 10.79 21.54 9.02
CA LEU A 281 11.77 22.64 8.97
C LEU A 281 12.58 22.68 7.67
N THR A 282 12.91 21.51 7.13
CA THR A 282 13.88 21.41 6.03
C THR A 282 13.26 21.46 4.64
N GLN A 283 11.92 21.39 4.54
CA GLN A 283 11.13 21.48 3.30
C GLN A 283 11.90 21.03 2.06
N THR A 284 12.26 19.75 1.99
CA THR A 284 12.95 19.21 0.80
C THR A 284 12.05 19.41 -0.41
N GLU A 285 12.49 20.29 -1.31
CA GLU A 285 11.78 20.70 -2.52
C GLU A 285 11.26 19.48 -3.28
N GLY A 286 9.98 19.54 -3.68
CA GLY A 286 9.35 18.55 -4.56
C GLY A 286 8.68 17.36 -3.87
N PHE A 287 8.68 17.25 -2.54
CA PHE A 287 8.02 16.13 -1.85
C PHE A 287 6.62 16.48 -1.30
N ARG A 288 5.56 15.91 -1.92
CA ARG A 288 4.13 16.08 -1.56
C ARG A 288 3.74 15.37 -0.25
N SER A 289 4.54 15.46 0.81
CA SER A 289 4.25 14.79 2.08
C SER A 289 4.19 15.71 3.28
N ILE A 290 4.24 17.03 3.09
CA ILE A 290 4.04 18.00 4.17
C ILE A 290 2.66 17.81 4.82
N GLU A 291 1.59 17.70 4.02
CA GLU A 291 0.22 17.42 4.51
C GLU A 291 0.19 16.19 5.43
N ARG A 292 0.87 15.11 5.03
CA ARG A 292 0.98 13.89 5.84
C ARG A 292 1.68 14.17 7.17
N VAL A 293 2.80 14.90 7.18
CA VAL A 293 3.53 15.20 8.42
C VAL A 293 2.74 16.14 9.32
N VAL A 294 2.05 17.13 8.76
CA VAL A 294 1.12 18.01 9.48
C VAL A 294 0.02 17.17 10.14
N GLY A 295 -0.59 16.25 9.38
CA GLY A 295 -1.58 15.31 9.90
C GLY A 295 -1.04 14.43 11.04
N ILE A 296 0.20 13.97 10.95
CA ILE A 296 0.87 13.22 12.02
C ILE A 296 1.06 14.07 13.27
N CYS A 297 1.48 15.34 13.13
CA CYS A 297 1.63 16.26 14.25
C CYS A 297 0.30 16.47 14.98
N ILE A 298 -0.79 16.65 14.22
CA ILE A 298 -2.15 16.75 14.76
C ILE A 298 -2.56 15.45 15.46
N GLN A 299 -2.37 14.30 14.79
CA GLN A 299 -2.73 12.98 15.30
C GLN A 299 -2.11 12.71 16.69
N PHE A 300 -0.86 13.14 16.90
CA PHE A 300 -0.15 12.95 18.17
C PHE A 300 -0.19 14.17 19.10
N GLY A 301 -0.87 15.26 18.72
CA GLY A 301 -1.03 16.45 19.55
C GLY A 301 0.28 17.20 19.84
N TRP A 302 1.25 17.19 18.92
CA TRP A 302 2.56 17.80 19.12
C TRP A 302 2.51 19.33 18.98
N ARG A 303 2.24 20.00 20.10
CA ARG A 303 2.23 21.48 20.16
C ARG A 303 3.59 22.09 19.80
N GLU A 304 4.67 21.35 19.94
CA GLU A 304 6.01 21.74 19.51
C GLU A 304 6.13 21.93 17.99
N ALA A 305 5.17 21.44 17.20
CA ALA A 305 5.08 21.75 15.79
C ALA A 305 4.60 23.19 15.51
N ILE A 306 3.90 23.85 16.45
CA ILE A 306 3.29 25.18 16.23
C ILE A 306 4.33 26.21 15.78
N PRO A 307 5.51 26.40 16.42
CA PRO A 307 6.51 27.36 15.96
C PRO A 307 7.03 27.07 14.54
N VAL A 308 7.13 25.79 14.17
CA VAL A 308 7.55 25.37 12.83
C VAL A 308 6.47 25.70 11.82
N LEU A 309 5.21 25.33 12.10
CA LEU A 309 4.06 25.63 11.25
C LEU A 309 3.85 27.14 11.09
N GLU A 310 4.11 27.93 12.13
CA GLU A 310 4.09 29.39 12.07
C GLU A 310 5.15 29.95 11.11
N THR A 311 6.33 29.34 11.10
CA THR A 311 7.39 29.70 10.14
C THR A 311 6.95 29.36 8.71
N LEU A 312 6.35 28.18 8.50
CA LEU A 312 5.85 27.75 7.19
C LEU A 312 4.66 28.59 6.72
N ARG A 313 3.78 29.00 7.64
CA ARG A 313 2.64 29.90 7.37
C ARG A 313 3.09 31.26 6.86
N ARG A 314 4.24 31.75 7.31
CA ARG A 314 4.77 33.07 6.91
C ARG A 314 5.26 33.11 5.47
N ASP A 315 5.59 31.95 4.89
CA ASP A 315 6.15 31.80 3.56
C ASP A 315 5.62 30.50 2.89
N PRO A 316 4.30 30.41 2.63
CA PRO A 316 3.67 29.22 2.11
C PRO A 316 3.93 29.08 0.59
N GLN A 317 4.13 27.84 0.12
CA GLN A 317 4.29 27.59 -1.31
C GLN A 317 2.98 27.90 -2.06
N THR A 318 1.86 27.43 -1.50
CA THR A 318 0.52 27.62 -2.06
C THR A 318 -0.46 28.17 -1.01
N VAL A 319 -1.58 28.71 -1.47
CA VAL A 319 -2.73 29.09 -0.65
C VAL A 319 -3.26 27.90 0.15
N TYR A 320 -3.23 26.72 -0.45
CA TYR A 320 -3.60 25.49 0.26
C TYR A 320 -2.71 25.24 1.46
N ASP A 321 -1.39 25.31 1.28
CA ASP A 321 -0.44 25.13 2.38
C ASP A 321 -0.68 26.15 3.50
N TYR A 322 -0.90 27.42 3.15
CA TYR A 322 -1.24 28.45 4.14
C TYR A 322 -2.46 28.08 4.98
N VAL A 323 -3.55 27.65 4.33
CA VAL A 323 -4.78 27.28 5.02
C VAL A 323 -4.59 26.00 5.84
N GLU A 324 -3.88 25.00 5.33
CA GLU A 324 -3.58 23.77 6.07
C GLU A 324 -2.72 24.04 7.31
N TYR A 325 -1.72 24.92 7.22
CA TYR A 325 -0.93 25.31 8.40
C TYR A 325 -1.78 26.06 9.42
N CYS A 326 -2.64 26.98 8.99
CA CYS A 326 -3.58 27.68 9.86
C CYS A 326 -4.51 26.71 10.61
N LYS A 327 -5.09 25.73 9.91
CA LYS A 327 -5.95 24.68 10.50
C LYS A 327 -5.17 23.82 11.51
N ALA A 328 -3.94 23.45 11.16
CA ALA A 328 -3.10 22.61 12.01
C ALA A 328 -2.71 23.32 13.31
N ILE A 329 -2.25 24.57 13.22
CA ILE A 329 -1.90 25.40 14.39
C ILE A 329 -3.10 25.49 15.33
N ARG A 330 -4.27 25.88 14.82
CA ARG A 330 -5.52 25.95 15.60
C ARG A 330 -5.87 24.64 16.29
N THR A 331 -5.76 23.54 15.56
CA THR A 331 -6.08 22.21 16.10
C THR A 331 -5.14 21.85 17.26
N LEU A 332 -3.84 22.11 17.11
CA LEU A 332 -2.83 21.87 18.16
C LEU A 332 -3.01 22.81 19.37
N GLU A 333 -3.51 24.03 19.16
CA GLU A 333 -3.91 24.96 20.23
C GLU A 333 -5.20 24.55 20.97
N GLY A 334 -5.91 23.53 20.50
CA GLY A 334 -7.17 23.08 21.08
C GLY A 334 -8.39 23.87 20.59
N LYS A 335 -8.28 24.56 19.45
CA LYS A 335 -9.36 25.31 18.79
C LYS A 335 -9.58 24.82 17.36
N PRO A 336 -9.88 23.52 17.14
CA PRO A 336 -10.00 22.97 15.79
C PRO A 336 -11.09 23.67 14.98
N MET A 337 -11.01 23.53 13.66
CA MET A 337 -12.06 24.02 12.75
C MET A 337 -13.43 23.44 13.15
N PRO A 338 -14.50 24.24 13.19
CA PRO A 338 -15.84 23.73 13.44
C PRO A 338 -16.22 22.62 12.46
N ASN A 339 -16.77 21.52 12.97
CA ASN A 339 -17.24 20.40 12.14
C ASN A 339 -18.27 20.83 11.09
N THR A 340 -19.06 21.87 11.38
CA THR A 340 -20.00 22.46 10.41
C THR A 340 -19.30 22.94 9.13
N ILE A 341 -18.11 23.54 9.25
CA ILE A 341 -17.30 23.98 8.10
C ILE A 341 -16.66 22.78 7.40
N VAL A 342 -16.16 21.80 8.16
CA VAL A 342 -15.53 20.59 7.60
C VAL A 342 -16.54 19.79 6.77
N GLU A 343 -17.76 19.64 7.28
CA GLU A 343 -18.84 18.89 6.63
C GLU A 343 -19.57 19.69 5.55
N ALA A 344 -19.42 21.03 5.51
CA ALA A 344 -20.04 21.87 4.50
C ALA A 344 -19.70 21.37 3.08
N TRP A 345 -18.48 20.90 2.83
CA TRP A 345 -18.05 20.40 1.52
C TRP A 345 -18.82 19.19 1.00
N LYS A 346 -19.52 18.47 1.88
CA LYS A 346 -20.35 17.31 1.53
C LYS A 346 -21.79 17.70 1.17
N LEU A 347 -22.18 18.96 1.39
CA LEU A 347 -23.54 19.43 1.13
C LEU A 347 -23.79 19.60 -0.38
N PRO A 348 -24.95 19.17 -0.88
CA PRO A 348 -25.19 19.07 -2.31
C PRO A 348 -25.32 20.43 -3.00
N THR A 349 -25.92 21.43 -2.34
CA THR A 349 -26.16 22.74 -2.96
C THR A 349 -25.17 23.81 -2.49
N ARG A 350 -24.86 24.76 -3.38
CA ARG A 350 -24.04 25.94 -3.07
C ARG A 350 -24.55 26.70 -1.85
N GLU A 351 -25.86 26.95 -1.81
CA GLU A 351 -26.52 27.71 -0.74
C GLU A 351 -26.39 27.01 0.61
N GLN A 352 -26.54 25.68 0.65
CA GLN A 352 -26.32 24.90 1.86
C GLN A 352 -24.87 24.99 2.35
N ARG A 353 -23.89 24.95 1.44
CA ARG A 353 -22.46 25.11 1.80
C ARG A 353 -22.19 26.49 2.39
N LYS A 354 -22.62 27.55 1.71
CA LYS A 354 -22.49 28.95 2.17
C LYS A 354 -23.10 29.11 3.56
N ASN A 355 -24.35 28.68 3.75
CA ASN A 355 -25.04 28.82 5.03
C ASN A 355 -24.39 28.00 6.15
N ALA A 356 -23.88 26.80 5.87
CA ALA A 356 -23.14 26.01 6.84
C ALA A 356 -21.82 26.67 7.27
N ILE A 357 -21.11 27.31 6.34
CA ILE A 357 -19.88 28.05 6.63
C ILE A 357 -20.16 29.30 7.47
N LEU A 358 -21.15 30.11 7.08
CA LEU A 358 -21.48 31.37 7.76
C LEU A 358 -22.09 31.14 9.16
N SER A 359 -22.88 30.08 9.34
CA SER A 359 -23.51 29.76 10.63
C SER A 359 -22.59 29.10 11.65
N ALA A 360 -21.34 28.79 11.30
CA ALA A 360 -20.40 28.07 12.16
C ALA A 360 -19.93 28.85 13.39
N GLY A 361 -20.17 30.17 13.45
CA GLY A 361 -19.80 31.03 14.58
C GLY A 361 -18.29 31.26 14.73
N ASP A 362 -17.49 30.89 13.74
CA ASP A 362 -16.03 31.05 13.72
C ASP A 362 -15.63 31.82 12.44
N PRO A 363 -15.53 33.16 12.50
CA PRO A 363 -15.33 33.98 11.31
C PRO A 363 -13.94 33.76 10.68
N GLU A 364 -12.91 33.43 11.46
CA GLU A 364 -11.58 33.12 10.90
C GLU A 364 -11.61 31.81 10.11
N ALA A 365 -12.22 30.78 10.69
CA ALA A 365 -12.42 29.50 10.00
C ALA A 365 -13.25 29.66 8.72
N ALA A 366 -14.30 30.50 8.76
CA ALA A 366 -15.12 30.81 7.60
C ALA A 366 -14.32 31.52 6.49
N VAL A 367 -13.46 32.48 6.84
CA VAL A 367 -12.55 33.13 5.89
C VAL A 367 -11.64 32.10 5.20
N TRP A 368 -11.05 31.16 5.94
CA TRP A 368 -10.18 30.15 5.33
C TRP A 368 -10.92 29.18 4.41
N ALA A 369 -12.14 28.80 4.77
CA ALA A 369 -13.01 28.01 3.89
C ALA A 369 -13.34 28.76 2.59
N ALA A 370 -13.64 30.06 2.70
CA ALA A 370 -13.88 30.92 1.55
C ALA A 370 -12.64 31.11 0.67
N ILE A 371 -11.44 31.23 1.26
CA ILE A 371 -10.16 31.29 0.53
C ILE A 371 -9.95 30.03 -0.32
N LEU A 372 -10.11 28.84 0.27
CA LEU A 372 -9.97 27.58 -0.48
C LEU A 372 -10.98 27.49 -1.62
N GLN A 373 -12.23 27.89 -1.37
CA GLN A 373 -13.29 27.90 -2.38
C GLN A 373 -12.96 28.84 -3.55
N ALA A 374 -12.53 30.06 -3.24
CA ALA A 374 -12.28 31.10 -4.23
C ALA A 374 -11.01 30.85 -5.06
N THR A 375 -10.00 30.20 -4.49
CA THR A 375 -8.69 30.05 -5.14
C THR A 375 -8.53 28.75 -5.91
N GLN A 376 -9.08 27.63 -5.41
CA GLN A 376 -8.85 26.34 -6.03
C GLN A 376 -9.93 25.95 -7.02
N GLY A 377 -11.19 26.30 -6.76
CA GLY A 377 -12.34 25.72 -7.47
C GLY A 377 -12.35 24.20 -7.27
N ASN A 378 -13.36 23.66 -6.59
CA ASN A 378 -13.33 22.23 -6.31
C ASN A 378 -13.64 21.44 -7.59
N THR A 379 -12.60 20.90 -8.24
CA THR A 379 -12.73 20.09 -9.46
C THR A 379 -13.63 18.87 -9.28
N LYS A 380 -13.89 18.45 -8.03
CA LYS A 380 -14.78 17.33 -7.70
C LYS A 380 -16.18 17.74 -7.22
N SER A 381 -16.44 18.99 -6.80
CA SER A 381 -17.70 19.33 -6.11
C SER A 381 -18.58 20.39 -6.79
N ASN A 382 -18.41 20.64 -8.10
CA ASN A 382 -19.12 21.71 -8.84
C ASN A 382 -19.01 23.11 -8.22
N ALA A 383 -18.13 23.30 -7.24
CA ALA A 383 -18.08 24.51 -6.45
C ALA A 383 -17.20 25.51 -7.20
N ARG A 384 -17.77 26.67 -7.52
CA ARG A 384 -17.12 27.65 -8.38
C ARG A 384 -16.35 28.68 -7.55
N PRO A 385 -15.29 29.31 -8.09
CA PRO A 385 -14.57 30.37 -7.39
C PRO A 385 -15.48 31.49 -6.87
N GLU A 386 -16.53 31.85 -7.60
CA GLU A 386 -17.46 32.93 -7.23
C GLU A 386 -18.24 32.60 -5.93
N ASP A 387 -18.42 31.31 -5.60
CA ASP A 387 -19.02 30.87 -4.34
C ASP A 387 -18.20 31.36 -3.13
N GLY A 388 -16.88 31.40 -3.24
CA GLY A 388 -16.00 31.87 -2.17
C GLY A 388 -16.07 33.38 -2.00
N VAL A 389 -16.16 34.12 -3.10
CA VAL A 389 -16.31 35.59 -3.09
C VAL A 389 -17.63 36.02 -2.45
N GLU A 390 -18.72 35.29 -2.72
CA GLU A 390 -19.99 35.53 -2.04
C GLU A 390 -19.93 35.30 -0.53
N ILE A 391 -19.16 34.31 -0.06
CA ILE A 391 -18.95 34.11 1.38
C ILE A 391 -18.17 35.29 1.96
N PHE A 392 -17.15 35.81 1.28
CA PHE A 392 -16.40 36.99 1.75
C PHE A 392 -17.28 38.22 1.96
N ARG A 393 -18.26 38.47 1.07
CA ARG A 393 -19.19 39.62 1.18
C ARG A 393 -20.06 39.60 2.44
N GLU A 394 -20.27 38.43 3.02
CA GLU A 394 -21.10 38.21 4.22
C GLU A 394 -20.27 38.16 5.51
N LEU A 395 -18.94 38.16 5.39
CA LEU A 395 -17.99 38.15 6.52
C LEU A 395 -17.51 39.58 6.83
N SER A 396 -16.86 39.75 7.99
CA SER A 396 -16.30 41.04 8.40
C SER A 396 -15.27 41.56 7.36
N PRO A 397 -15.49 42.73 6.74
CA PRO A 397 -14.60 43.27 5.72
C PRO A 397 -13.15 43.46 6.21
N ASP A 398 -12.99 43.94 7.45
CA ASP A 398 -11.66 44.14 8.06
C ASP A 398 -10.90 42.83 8.21
N LEU A 399 -11.59 41.77 8.66
CA LEU A 399 -10.98 40.45 8.81
C LEU A 399 -10.58 39.87 7.45
N VAL A 400 -11.48 39.93 6.48
CA VAL A 400 -11.26 39.42 5.12
C VAL A 400 -10.09 40.17 4.47
N SER A 401 -10.12 41.51 4.47
CA SER A 401 -9.06 42.33 3.87
C SER A 401 -7.70 42.07 4.50
N ARG A 402 -7.64 41.98 5.85
CA ARG A 402 -6.40 41.67 6.57
C ARG A 402 -5.81 40.33 6.16
N VAL A 403 -6.62 39.26 6.14
CA VAL A 403 -6.14 37.91 5.82
C VAL A 403 -5.73 37.81 4.34
N LEU A 404 -6.53 38.35 3.43
CA LEU A 404 -6.23 38.30 2.00
C LEU A 404 -4.99 39.14 1.64
N LYS A 405 -4.81 40.31 2.26
CA LYS A 405 -3.60 41.14 2.07
C LYS A 405 -2.36 40.43 2.59
N ASP A 406 -2.42 39.85 3.79
CA ASP A 406 -1.31 39.07 4.35
C ASP A 406 -0.96 37.89 3.41
N LEU A 407 -1.97 37.14 2.95
CA LEU A 407 -1.77 36.01 2.05
C LEU A 407 -1.17 36.42 0.69
N ALA A 408 -1.67 37.50 0.06
CA ALA A 408 -1.14 38.00 -1.20
C ALA A 408 0.34 38.35 -1.12
N THR A 409 0.79 38.88 0.03
CA THR A 409 2.21 39.22 0.22
C THR A 409 3.12 38.01 0.43
N ARG A 410 2.57 36.87 0.88
CA ARG A 410 3.36 35.71 1.34
C ARG A 410 3.39 34.54 0.36
N THR A 411 2.31 34.31 -0.39
CA THR A 411 2.23 33.14 -1.29
C THR A 411 3.28 33.22 -2.39
N ARG A 412 4.08 32.17 -2.57
CA ARG A 412 5.11 32.09 -3.63
C ARG A 412 4.54 31.86 -5.02
N ASP A 413 3.43 31.14 -5.14
CA ASP A 413 2.76 30.92 -6.42
C ASP A 413 2.17 32.22 -6.99
N HIS A 414 2.74 32.67 -8.13
CA HIS A 414 2.30 33.90 -8.80
C HIS A 414 0.87 33.83 -9.32
N GLY A 415 0.40 32.66 -9.76
CA GLY A 415 -0.95 32.48 -10.27
C GLY A 415 -1.99 32.61 -9.16
N GLU A 416 -1.74 31.98 -8.01
CA GLU A 416 -2.61 32.10 -6.84
C GLU A 416 -2.55 33.50 -6.24
N ARG A 417 -1.37 34.13 -6.19
CA ARG A 417 -1.24 35.54 -5.77
C ARG A 417 -2.10 36.47 -6.62
N ASN A 418 -2.01 36.37 -7.95
CA ASN A 418 -2.80 37.19 -8.86
C ASN A 418 -4.32 36.97 -8.67
N ARG A 419 -4.74 35.73 -8.36
CA ARG A 419 -6.14 35.43 -8.04
C ARG A 419 -6.59 36.14 -6.76
N ILE A 420 -5.77 36.08 -5.70
CA ILE A 420 -6.08 36.77 -4.43
C ILE A 420 -6.17 38.29 -4.63
N GLU A 421 -5.24 38.88 -5.37
CA GLU A 421 -5.29 40.31 -5.70
C GLU A 421 -6.51 40.67 -6.56
N GLY A 422 -6.95 39.77 -7.44
CA GLY A 422 -8.22 39.88 -8.16
C GLY A 422 -9.41 39.95 -7.21
N ILE A 423 -9.49 39.02 -6.26
CA ILE A 423 -10.55 38.96 -5.23
C ILE A 423 -10.54 40.23 -4.37
N LEU A 424 -9.37 40.70 -3.94
CA LEU A 424 -9.23 41.94 -3.17
C LEU A 424 -9.80 43.14 -3.92
N ARG A 425 -9.49 43.28 -5.22
CA ARG A 425 -10.05 44.36 -6.05
C ARG A 425 -11.56 44.24 -6.22
N GLU A 426 -12.09 43.03 -6.38
CA GLU A 426 -13.54 42.81 -6.49
C GLU A 426 -14.30 43.14 -5.20
N LEU A 427 -13.68 42.96 -4.03
CA LEU A 427 -14.29 43.27 -2.73
C LEU A 427 -14.15 44.74 -2.30
N GLU A 428 -13.20 45.49 -2.88
CA GLU A 428 -12.99 46.93 -2.62
C GLU A 428 -13.84 47.83 -3.55
N MET A 429 -14.43 47.26 -4.60
CA MET A 429 -15.44 47.90 -5.47
C MET A 429 -16.85 47.75 -4.92
#